data_AF-A0A7S2BG89-F1
#
_entry.id   AF-A0A7S2BG89-F1
#
_cell.length_a   1.000
_cell.length_b   1.000
_cell.length_c   1.000
_cell.angle_alpha   90.00
_cell.angle_beta   90.00
_cell.angle_gamma   90.00
#
_symmetry.space_group_name_H-M   'P 1'
#
loop_
_entity.id
_entity.type
_entity.pdbx_description
1 polymer ?
#
loop_
_entity_poly.entity_id
_entity_poly.type
_entity_poly.pdbx_seq_one_letter_code
_entity_poly.pdbx_strand_id
1 'polypeptide(L)'
;SAEHYTEAARDEMAILRQIARGDPKGDKNVVRLLDSFDVRGPNGLHACMVFEPLGDNLLSLIKRYDYHGVPLEIVRNIARQLLVALDYLHREHSVIHTDLKPENVLLTTHLRWRAKGKPGAARVIANAASR
;
A
#
# COMPACT_ATOMS: atom_id res chain seq x y z
N SER A 1 -23.80 6.54 7.81
CA SER A 1 -24.57 6.10 6.62
C SER A 1 -23.86 6.62 5.37
N ALA A 2 -23.89 5.91 4.24
CA ALA A 2 -23.18 6.12 2.95
C ALA A 2 -22.40 7.45 2.69
N GLU A 3 -22.96 8.61 3.05
CA GLU A 3 -22.31 9.92 2.99
C GLU A 3 -20.99 9.98 3.78
N HIS A 4 -20.93 9.45 5.01
CA HIS A 4 -19.69 9.42 5.82
C HIS A 4 -18.58 8.57 5.20
N TYR A 5 -18.92 7.50 4.46
CA TYR A 5 -17.93 6.69 3.74
C TYR A 5 -17.39 7.44 2.51
N THR A 6 -18.22 8.28 1.89
CA THR A 6 -17.84 9.09 0.74
C THR A 6 -16.92 10.24 1.16
N GLU A 7 -17.18 10.83 2.33
CA GLU A 7 -16.35 11.89 2.91
C GLU A 7 -14.97 11.35 3.32
N ALA A 8 -14.92 10.25 4.08
CA ALA A 8 -13.66 9.60 4.46
C ALA A 8 -12.82 9.19 3.24
N ALA A 9 -13.45 8.68 2.17
CA ALA A 9 -12.76 8.34 0.93
C ALA A 9 -12.14 9.56 0.23
N ARG A 10 -12.79 10.74 0.32
CA ARG A 10 -12.26 11.98 -0.27
C ARG A 10 -11.06 12.52 0.51
N ASP A 11 -11.10 12.43 1.83
CA ASP A 11 -9.97 12.79 2.68
C ASP A 11 -8.77 11.87 2.40
N GLU A 12 -9.00 10.55 2.31
CA GLU A 12 -7.97 9.58 1.94
C GLU A 12 -7.39 9.88 0.56
N MET A 13 -8.23 10.20 -0.44
CA MET A 13 -7.78 10.61 -1.76
C MET A 13 -6.91 11.86 -1.74
N ALA A 14 -7.24 12.86 -0.91
CA ALA A 14 -6.45 14.07 -0.80
C ALA A 14 -5.04 13.78 -0.24
N ILE A 15 -4.97 12.98 0.81
CA ILE A 15 -3.71 12.54 1.43
C ILE A 15 -2.86 11.75 0.42
N LEU A 16 -3.47 10.75 -0.23
CA LEU A 16 -2.79 9.92 -1.23
C LEU A 16 -2.25 10.74 -2.41
N ARG A 17 -2.98 11.75 -2.89
CA ARG A 17 -2.51 12.66 -3.93
C ARG A 17 -1.30 13.48 -3.46
N GLN A 18 -1.30 13.96 -2.22
CA GLN A 18 -0.17 14.71 -1.67
C GLN A 18 1.08 13.82 -1.53
N ILE A 19 0.93 12.61 -0.99
CA ILE A 19 1.98 11.60 -0.87
C ILE A 19 2.57 11.29 -2.25
N ALA A 20 1.74 11.07 -3.26
CA ALA A 20 2.17 10.76 -4.62
C ALA A 20 2.94 11.92 -5.29
N ARG A 21 2.56 13.17 -5.01
CA ARG A 21 3.27 14.36 -5.53
C ARG A 21 4.64 14.57 -4.88
N GLY A 22 4.78 14.22 -3.60
CA GLY A 22 6.06 14.30 -2.88
C GLY A 22 7.07 13.22 -3.28
N ASP A 23 6.63 12.13 -3.91
CA ASP A 23 7.49 11.04 -4.39
C ASP A 23 7.33 10.81 -5.91
N PRO A 24 7.78 11.76 -6.76
CA PRO A 24 7.66 11.62 -8.20
C PRO A 24 8.51 10.48 -8.77
N LYS A 25 9.54 10.02 -8.05
CA LYS A 25 10.42 8.92 -8.44
C LYS A 25 9.87 7.54 -8.05
N GLY A 26 8.95 7.49 -7.09
CA GLY A 26 8.44 6.23 -6.56
C GLY A 26 9.49 5.47 -5.74
N ASP A 27 10.38 6.15 -5.03
CA ASP A 27 11.45 5.50 -4.25
C ASP A 27 11.15 5.43 -2.74
N LYS A 28 10.01 5.95 -2.29
CA LYS A 28 9.61 5.96 -0.87
C LYS A 28 8.83 4.72 -0.43
N ASN A 29 8.66 3.72 -1.30
CA ASN A 29 7.98 2.46 -0.99
C ASN A 29 6.52 2.61 -0.52
N VAL A 30 5.83 3.67 -0.91
CA VAL A 30 4.39 3.86 -0.69
C VAL A 30 3.65 3.67 -2.01
N VAL A 31 2.54 2.93 -1.99
CA VAL A 31 1.69 2.71 -3.17
C VAL A 31 1.19 4.04 -3.71
N ARG A 32 1.27 4.20 -5.03
CA ARG A 32 0.97 5.45 -5.71
C ARG A 32 -0.45 5.44 -6.26
N LEU A 33 -1.23 6.44 -5.83
CA LEU A 33 -2.48 6.79 -6.48
C LEU A 33 -2.18 7.46 -7.83
N LEU A 34 -2.66 6.86 -8.90
CA LEU A 34 -2.49 7.33 -10.28
C LEU A 34 -3.63 8.26 -10.70
N ASP A 35 -4.85 7.91 -10.33
CA ASP A 35 -6.05 8.68 -10.67
C ASP A 35 -7.16 8.42 -9.66
N SER A 36 -8.16 9.30 -9.63
CA SER A 36 -9.39 9.07 -8.88
C SER A 36 -10.57 9.88 -9.42
N PHE A 37 -11.72 9.22 -9.50
CA PHE A 37 -12.93 9.73 -10.16
C PHE A 37 -14.18 9.14 -9.51
N ASP A 38 -15.34 9.75 -9.78
CA ASP A 38 -16.63 9.28 -9.29
C ASP A 38 -17.39 8.53 -10.41
N VAL A 39 -17.95 7.37 -10.08
CA VAL A 39 -18.79 6.57 -10.99
C VAL A 39 -20.21 6.51 -10.45
N ARG A 40 -21.18 6.90 -11.27
CA ARG A 40 -22.60 6.70 -10.96
C ARG A 40 -23.05 5.31 -11.41
N GLY A 41 -23.54 4.51 -10.47
CA GLY A 41 -24.07 3.17 -10.71
C GLY A 41 -25.48 2.97 -10.14
N PRO A 42 -26.03 1.75 -10.23
CA PRO A 42 -27.37 1.42 -9.74
C PRO A 42 -27.54 1.67 -8.24
N ASN A 43 -26.45 1.62 -7.48
CA ASN A 43 -26.41 1.75 -6.02
C ASN A 43 -25.94 3.13 -5.54
N GLY A 44 -25.87 4.12 -6.44
CA GLY A 44 -25.48 5.49 -6.11
C GLY A 44 -24.15 5.91 -6.73
N LEU A 45 -23.50 6.90 -6.10
CA LEU A 45 -22.21 7.43 -6.54
C LEU A 45 -21.08 6.71 -5.79
N HIS A 46 -20.10 6.20 -6.52
CA HIS A 46 -18.95 5.49 -5.97
C HIS A 46 -17.67 6.27 -6.26
N ALA A 47 -16.94 6.66 -5.23
CA ALA A 47 -15.58 7.17 -5.37
C ALA A 47 -14.64 6.01 -5.74
N CYS A 48 -13.87 6.17 -6.82
CA CYS A 48 -12.95 5.18 -7.35
C CYS A 48 -11.51 5.69 -7.29
N MET A 49 -10.59 4.83 -6.88
CA MET A 49 -9.16 5.09 -6.80
C MET A 49 -8.40 4.12 -7.70
N VAL A 50 -7.52 4.67 -8.53
CA VAL A 50 -6.67 3.89 -9.45
C VAL A 50 -5.26 3.91 -8.92
N PHE A 51 -4.70 2.73 -8.66
CA PHE A 51 -3.34 2.57 -8.17
C PHE A 51 -2.45 1.92 -9.22
N GLU A 52 -1.15 1.98 -9.00
CA GLU A 52 -0.20 1.21 -9.82
C GLU A 52 -0.42 -0.31 -9.65
N PRO A 53 -0.18 -1.12 -10.70
CA PRO A 53 -0.28 -2.56 -10.60
C PRO A 53 0.86 -3.11 -9.72
N LEU A 54 0.49 -3.92 -8.73
CA LEU A 54 1.41 -4.58 -7.82
C LEU A 54 1.11 -6.09 -7.75
N GLY A 55 2.05 -6.84 -7.20
CA GLY A 55 1.97 -8.27 -7.00
C GLY A 55 1.27 -8.66 -5.70
N ASP A 56 1.65 -9.82 -5.18
CA ASP A 56 1.04 -10.41 -3.99
C ASP A 56 1.30 -9.59 -2.71
N ASN A 57 0.41 -9.72 -1.73
CA ASN A 57 0.64 -9.15 -0.39
C ASN A 57 1.60 -10.01 0.46
N LEU A 58 2.08 -9.45 1.56
CA LEU A 58 3.00 -10.12 2.48
C LEU A 58 2.34 -11.34 3.15
N LEU A 59 1.02 -11.35 3.35
CA LEU A 59 0.31 -12.53 3.84
C LEU A 59 0.43 -13.72 2.86
N SER A 60 0.34 -13.49 1.55
CA SER A 60 0.58 -14.50 0.53
C SER A 60 2.01 -15.04 0.56
N LEU A 61 3.00 -14.19 0.85
CA LEU A 61 4.38 -14.64 1.07
C LEU A 61 4.50 -15.53 2.31
N ILE A 62 3.87 -15.15 3.42
CA ILE A 62 3.86 -15.97 4.65
C ILE A 62 3.22 -17.34 4.39
N LYS A 63 2.06 -17.36 3.70
CA LYS A 63 1.37 -18.59 3.28
C LYS A 63 2.24 -19.47 2.39
N ARG A 64 3.06 -18.88 1.53
CA ARG A 64 3.98 -19.62 0.66
C ARG A 64 5.07 -20.39 1.42
N TYR A 65 5.45 -19.91 2.59
CA TYR A 65 6.36 -20.61 3.51
C TYR A 65 5.63 -21.54 4.48
N ASP A 66 4.34 -21.82 4.21
CA ASP A 66 3.49 -22.68 5.03
C ASP A 66 3.51 -22.30 6.51
N TYR A 67 3.58 -20.99 6.78
CA TYR A 67 3.68 -20.42 8.13
C TYR A 67 4.87 -20.90 8.97
N HIS A 68 5.85 -21.61 8.38
CA HIS A 68 7.09 -22.03 9.05
C HIS A 68 8.13 -20.91 9.20
N GLY A 69 7.78 -19.69 8.79
CA GLY A 69 8.64 -18.52 8.85
C GLY A 69 9.31 -18.20 7.51
N VAL A 70 9.44 -16.90 7.25
CA VAL A 70 10.10 -16.37 6.06
C VAL A 70 11.61 -16.22 6.35
N PRO A 71 12.51 -16.56 5.42
CA PRO A 71 13.95 -16.41 5.60
C PRO A 71 14.36 -15.01 6.07
N LEU A 72 15.27 -14.94 7.04
CA LEU A 72 15.66 -13.70 7.71
C LEU A 72 16.18 -12.62 6.74
N GLU A 73 16.88 -13.00 5.68
CA GLU A 73 17.35 -12.05 4.64
C GLU A 73 16.18 -11.31 3.98
N ILE A 74 15.10 -12.03 3.68
CA ILE A 74 13.89 -11.48 3.08
C ILE A 74 13.19 -10.55 4.07
N VAL A 75 13.02 -11.01 5.31
CA VAL A 75 12.40 -10.21 6.38
C VAL A 75 13.17 -8.90 6.59
N ARG A 76 14.50 -8.96 6.64
CA ARG A 76 15.35 -7.76 6.80
C ARG A 76 15.18 -6.78 5.64
N ASN A 77 15.07 -7.27 4.41
CA ASN A 77 14.89 -6.42 3.25
C ASN A 77 13.49 -5.75 3.25
N ILE A 78 12.44 -6.50 3.57
CA ILE A 78 11.08 -5.97 3.68
C ILE A 78 11.00 -4.93 4.81
N ALA A 79 11.52 -5.26 5.99
CA ALA A 79 11.52 -4.35 7.14
C ALA A 79 12.21 -3.02 6.83
N ARG A 80 13.37 -3.05 6.14
CA ARG A 80 14.06 -1.83 5.71
C ARG A 80 13.19 -0.98 4.78
N GLN A 81 12.48 -1.58 3.83
CA GLN A 81 11.60 -0.86 2.90
C GLN A 81 10.37 -0.29 3.62
N LEU A 82 9.78 -1.04 4.56
CA LEU A 82 8.70 -0.56 5.43
C LEU A 82 9.13 0.66 6.24
N LEU A 83 10.35 0.65 6.80
CA LEU A 83 10.86 1.79 7.56
C LEU A 83 11.06 3.02 6.68
N VAL A 84 11.51 2.86 5.43
CA VAL A 84 11.58 3.99 4.47
C VAL A 84 10.19 4.57 4.20
N ALA A 85 9.18 3.72 3.99
CA ALA A 85 7.80 4.18 3.78
C ALA A 85 7.24 4.91 5.00
N LEU A 86 7.40 4.34 6.19
CA LEU A 86 6.90 4.95 7.43
C LEU A 86 7.63 6.26 7.76
N ASP A 87 8.95 6.33 7.56
CA ASP A 87 9.72 7.56 7.77
C ASP A 87 9.24 8.68 6.84
N TYR A 88 9.00 8.36 5.57
CA TYR A 88 8.44 9.29 4.59
C TYR A 88 7.05 9.79 5.00
N LEU A 89 6.12 8.88 5.34
CA LEU A 89 4.76 9.23 5.76
C LEU A 89 4.76 10.13 7.00
N HIS A 90 5.58 9.80 8.01
CA HIS A 90 5.63 10.55 9.25
C HIS A 90 6.32 11.91 9.11
N ARG A 91 7.51 11.96 8.49
CA ARG A 91 8.32 13.18 8.47
C ARG A 91 7.90 14.17 7.41
N GLU A 92 7.53 13.68 6.22
CA GLU A 92 7.25 14.56 5.08
C GLU A 92 5.76 14.91 4.97
N HIS A 93 4.86 14.07 5.51
CA HIS A 93 3.40 14.28 5.40
C HIS A 93 2.63 14.27 6.72
N SER A 94 3.29 14.00 7.87
CA SER A 94 2.62 13.88 9.18
C SER A 94 1.47 12.86 9.21
N VAL A 95 1.56 11.82 8.38
CA VAL A 95 0.53 10.79 8.22
C VAL A 95 0.84 9.57 9.08
N ILE A 96 -0.13 9.13 9.89
CA ILE A 96 -0.06 7.86 10.62
C ILE A 96 -0.91 6.83 9.86
N HIS A 97 -0.35 5.67 9.52
CA HIS A 97 -1.07 4.64 8.76
C HIS A 97 -2.18 3.96 9.58
N THR A 98 -2.00 3.72 10.87
CA THR A 98 -2.99 3.10 11.79
C THR A 98 -3.43 1.64 11.53
N ASP A 99 -3.25 1.08 10.32
CA ASP A 99 -3.65 -0.28 9.94
C ASP A 99 -2.52 -1.04 9.24
N LEU A 100 -1.31 -1.00 9.80
CA LEU A 100 -0.17 -1.71 9.22
C LEU A 100 -0.25 -3.22 9.53
N LYS A 101 -0.56 -4.01 8.51
CA LYS A 101 -0.68 -5.47 8.57
C LYS A 101 -0.19 -6.14 7.29
N PRO A 102 0.12 -7.46 7.28
CA PRO A 102 0.67 -8.15 6.11
C PRO A 102 -0.16 -8.00 4.82
N GLU A 103 -1.47 -7.82 4.94
CA GLU A 103 -2.40 -7.63 3.83
C GLU A 103 -2.19 -6.29 3.12
N ASN A 104 -1.73 -5.26 3.85
CA ASN A 104 -1.53 -3.90 3.37
C ASN A 104 -0.09 -3.64 2.88
N VAL A 105 0.75 -4.68 2.83
CA VAL A 105 2.11 -4.61 2.28
C VAL A 105 2.15 -5.46 1.02
N LEU A 106 2.29 -4.80 -0.14
CA LEU A 106 2.28 -5.42 -1.45
C LEU A 106 3.70 -5.61 -1.98
N LEU A 107 3.95 -6.70 -2.68
CA LEU A 107 5.19 -6.93 -3.41
C LEU A 107 5.07 -6.32 -4.81
N THR A 108 6.17 -5.85 -5.38
CA THR A 108 6.25 -5.31 -6.75
C THR A 108 6.24 -6.40 -7.82
N THR A 109 6.42 -7.66 -7.42
CA THR A 109 6.49 -8.81 -8.32
C THR A 109 5.61 -9.94 -7.81
N HIS A 110 4.95 -10.65 -8.72
CA HIS A 110 4.21 -11.86 -8.37
C HIS A 110 5.13 -12.98 -7.87
N LEU A 111 4.65 -13.71 -6.87
CA LEU A 111 5.29 -14.92 -6.35
C LEU A 111 5.19 -16.02 -7.40
N ARG A 112 6.29 -16.26 -8.14
CA ARG A 112 6.33 -17.35 -9.12
C ARG A 112 6.28 -18.71 -8.43
N TRP A 113 5.25 -19.50 -8.73
CA TRP A 113 4.99 -20.87 -8.20
C TRP A 113 6.25 -21.76 -8.17
N ARG A 114 7.08 -21.72 -9.21
CA ARG A 114 8.22 -22.64 -9.39
C ARG A 114 9.59 -22.13 -8.90
N ALA A 115 9.70 -20.91 -8.37
CA ALA A 115 10.99 -20.37 -7.97
C ALA A 115 10.94 -19.81 -6.55
N LYS A 116 11.63 -20.45 -5.60
CA LYS A 116 12.00 -19.87 -4.29
C LYS A 116 13.06 -18.76 -4.45
N GLY A 117 12.91 -17.92 -5.47
CA GLY A 117 13.79 -16.77 -5.72
C GLY A 117 13.50 -15.64 -4.75
N LYS A 118 14.43 -14.68 -4.67
CA LYS A 118 14.26 -13.47 -3.85
C LYS A 118 12.96 -12.76 -4.28
N PRO A 119 12.01 -12.47 -3.36
CA PRO A 119 10.85 -11.67 -3.70
C PRO A 119 11.29 -10.26 -4.11
N GLY A 120 10.54 -9.63 -5.02
CA GLY A 120 10.79 -8.25 -5.44
C GLY A 120 10.62 -7.24 -4.30
N ALA A 121 10.84 -5.96 -4.59
CA ALA A 121 10.64 -4.85 -3.64
C ALA A 121 9.21 -4.84 -3.06
N ALA A 122 9.02 -4.33 -1.84
CA ALA A 122 7.75 -4.24 -1.13
C ALA A 122 7.30 -2.77 -1.02
N ARG A 123 6.01 -2.51 -1.24
CA ARG A 123 5.35 -1.22 -1.14
C ARG A 123 4.20 -1.28 -0.13
N VAL A 124 4.03 -0.24 0.68
CA VAL A 124 2.96 -0.13 1.68
C VAL A 124 1.78 0.58 1.06
N ILE A 125 0.60 -0.02 1.14
CA ILE A 125 -0.66 0.68 0.86
C ILE A 125 -0.83 1.69 1.98
N ALA A 126 -0.65 2.98 1.72
CA ALA A 126 -0.97 3.99 2.70
C ALA A 126 -2.50 4.04 2.86
N ASN A 127 -3.01 3.48 3.94
CA ASN A 127 -4.33 3.81 4.44
C ASN A 127 -4.10 4.78 5.59
N ALA A 128 -4.61 6.01 5.51
CA ALA A 128 -4.21 7.11 6.38
C ALA A 128 -5.40 7.64 7.18
N ALA A 129 -5.20 7.85 8.48
CA ALA A 129 -6.00 8.80 9.23
C ALA A 129 -5.23 10.13 9.26
N SER A 130 -5.78 11.19 8.67
CA SER A 130 -5.35 12.57 8.95
C SER A 130 -5.65 12.86 10.42
N ARG A 131 -4.72 13.48 11.14
CA ARG A 131 -5.12 14.30 12.29
C ARG A 131 -5.60 15.65 11.80
#